data_AF-A0AAP4BT84-F1
#
_entry.id   AF-A0AAP4BT84-F1
#
_cell.length_a   1.000
_cell.length_b   1.000
_cell.length_c   1.000
_cell.angle_alpha   90.00
_cell.angle_beta   90.00
_cell.angle_gamma   90.00
#
_symmetry.space_group_name_H-M   'P 1'
#
loop_
_entity.id
_entity.type
_entity.pdbx_description
1 polymer ?
#
loop_
_entity_poly.entity_id
_entity_poly.type
_entity_poly.pdbx_seq_one_letter_code
_entity_poly.pdbx_strand_id
1 'polypeptide(L)'
;MIWQDINPDIFGYMFKAVVHNTSRSELGQNYTSIPNILKTIEPLFLDELKQRFEAARDSAPRLEQLLIHIGNIKVFKSFMPRRIQTRTNYDLAA
;
A
#
# COMPACT_ATOMS: atom_id res chain seq x y z
N MET A 1 0.49 -26.35 -9.09
CA MET A 1 -0.31 -25.17 -8.66
C MET A 1 0.67 -24.05 -8.31
N ILE A 2 1.00 -23.18 -9.26
CA ILE A 2 1.95 -22.06 -9.06
C ILE A 2 1.24 -20.80 -8.52
N TRP A 3 -0.09 -20.84 -8.51
CA TRP A 3 -0.97 -19.74 -8.08
C TRP A 3 -1.24 -19.69 -6.57
N GLN A 4 -0.66 -20.59 -5.77
CA GLN A 4 -0.79 -20.56 -4.30
C GLN A 4 0.19 -19.56 -3.65
N ASP A 5 1.32 -19.28 -4.29
CA ASP A 5 2.39 -18.42 -3.78
C ASP A 5 2.43 -17.03 -4.44
N ILE A 6 1.29 -16.54 -4.95
CA ILE A 6 1.26 -15.25 -5.64
C ILE A 6 1.56 -14.13 -4.64
N ASN A 7 2.75 -13.57 -4.77
CA ASN A 7 3.19 -12.42 -4.02
C ASN A 7 2.72 -11.11 -4.73
N PRO A 8 2.29 -10.06 -4.00
CA PRO A 8 1.99 -8.74 -4.56
C PRO A 8 3.05 -8.16 -5.52
N ASP A 9 4.31 -8.58 -5.41
CA ASP A 9 5.38 -8.21 -6.35
C ASP A 9 5.18 -8.79 -7.76
N ILE A 10 4.58 -9.99 -7.88
CA ILE A 10 4.25 -10.64 -9.17
C ILE A 10 3.18 -9.81 -9.90
N PHE A 11 2.18 -9.31 -9.18
CA PHE A 11 1.17 -8.40 -9.74
C PHE A 11 1.79 -7.07 -10.19
N GLY A 12 2.77 -6.55 -9.45
CA GLY A 12 3.53 -5.35 -9.82
C GLY A 12 4.34 -5.51 -11.11
N TYR A 13 4.91 -6.69 -11.36
CA TYR A 13 5.60 -7.01 -12.61
C TYR A 13 4.63 -7.21 -13.78
N MET A 14 3.55 -7.96 -13.58
CA MET A 14 2.53 -8.19 -14.61
C MET A 14 1.89 -6.88 -15.10
N PHE A 15 1.57 -5.95 -14.19
CA PHE A 15 0.99 -4.66 -14.57
C PHE A 15 1.99 -3.78 -15.35
N LYS A 16 3.27 -3.83 -15.00
CA LYS A 16 4.33 -3.09 -15.73
C LYS A 16 4.59 -3.68 -17.12
N ALA A 17 4.46 -5.00 -17.29
CA ALA A 17 4.70 -5.68 -18.57
C ALA A 17 3.61 -5.38 -19.60
N VAL A 18 2.36 -5.22 -19.17
CA VAL A 18 1.22 -4.90 -20.05
C VAL A 18 1.19 -3.41 -20.46
N VAL A 19 1.84 -2.51 -19.70
CA VAL A 19 1.74 -1.04 -19.88
C VAL A 19 2.86 -0.44 -20.76
N HIS A 20 3.72 -1.23 -21.41
CA HIS A 20 4.60 -0.68 -22.46
C HIS A 20 3.71 -0.25 -23.64
N ASN A 21 3.60 1.03 -24.03
CA ASN A 21 4.69 1.82 -24.63
C ASN A 21 4.32 3.32 -24.86
N THR A 22 3.37 3.91 -24.12
CA THR A 22 3.06 5.35 -24.24
C THR A 22 2.92 5.97 -22.84
N SER A 23 3.79 6.93 -22.50
CA SER A 23 3.63 7.84 -21.35
C SER A 23 3.98 7.32 -19.95
N ARG A 24 5.11 6.61 -19.79
CA ARG A 24 5.62 6.19 -18.45
C ARG A 24 6.11 7.36 -17.58
N SER A 25 6.48 8.49 -18.17
CA SER A 25 6.97 9.68 -17.47
C SER A 25 5.87 10.66 -17.05
N GLU A 26 4.67 10.58 -17.62
CA GLU A 26 3.65 11.62 -17.46
C GLU A 26 2.56 11.30 -16.42
N LEU A 27 2.37 10.02 -16.07
CA LEU A 27 1.23 9.61 -15.22
C LEU A 27 1.58 9.18 -13.79
N GLY A 28 2.84 9.30 -13.35
CA GLY A 28 3.22 9.02 -11.95
C GLY A 28 2.96 7.59 -11.47
N GLN A 29 2.88 6.62 -12.39
CA GLN A 29 2.53 5.22 -12.12
C GLN A 29 3.74 4.43 -11.57
N ASN A 30 4.22 4.82 -10.39
CA ASN A 30 5.27 4.09 -9.69
C ASN A 30 4.63 3.08 -8.72
N TYR A 31 4.96 1.80 -8.90
CA TYR A 31 4.64 0.74 -7.94
C TYR A 31 5.42 0.95 -6.64
N THR A 32 4.74 0.82 -5.49
CA THR A 32 5.36 0.84 -4.16
C THR A 32 5.73 -0.57 -3.76
N SER A 33 7.01 -0.81 -3.44
CA SER A 33 7.48 -2.14 -2.99
C SER A 33 6.88 -2.56 -1.65
N ILE A 34 6.80 -3.87 -1.41
CA ILE A 34 6.30 -4.44 -0.14
C ILE A 34 7.03 -3.87 1.07
N PRO A 35 8.38 -3.77 1.10
CA PRO A 35 9.07 -3.18 2.26
C PRO A 35 8.62 -1.74 2.55
N ASN A 36 8.30 -0.95 1.52
CA ASN A 36 7.84 0.44 1.71
C ASN A 36 6.35 0.51 2.13
N ILE A 37 5.53 -0.45 1.70
CA ILE A 37 4.16 -0.60 2.20
C ILE A 37 4.21 -0.98 3.68
N LEU A 38 4.98 -2.01 4.05
CA LEU A 38 5.13 -2.47 5.43
C LEU A 38 5.63 -1.37 6.36
N LYS A 39 6.69 -0.65 5.99
CA LYS A 39 7.18 0.54 6.73
C LYS A 39 6.10 1.59 7.02
N THR A 40 5.05 1.63 6.22
CA THR A 40 3.93 2.56 6.43
C THR A 40 2.84 1.94 7.29
N ILE A 41 2.39 0.71 6.97
CA ILE A 41 1.22 0.10 7.62
C ILE A 41 1.54 -0.54 8.98
N GLU A 42 2.78 -1.00 9.19
CA GLU A 42 3.28 -1.55 10.47
C GLU A 42 3.05 -0.56 11.62
N PRO A 43 3.64 0.65 11.61
CA PRO A 43 3.42 1.61 12.68
C PRO A 43 2.02 2.25 12.65
N LEU A 44 1.31 2.21 11.52
CA LEU A 44 0.00 2.87 11.40
C LEU A 44 -1.12 2.11 12.13
N PHE A 45 -1.13 0.77 12.03
CA PHE A 45 -2.13 -0.06 12.72
C PHE A 45 -1.71 -1.52 12.91
N LEU A 46 -0.83 -2.06 12.05
CA LEU A 46 -0.56 -3.49 12.01
C LEU A 46 0.24 -3.97 13.24
N ASP A 47 1.15 -3.16 13.79
CA ASP A 47 1.91 -3.54 14.99
C ASP A 47 1.04 -3.59 16.25
N GLU A 48 0.06 -2.68 16.38
CA GLU A 48 -0.92 -2.73 17.48
C GLU A 48 -1.76 -4.02 17.40
N LEU A 49 -2.21 -4.39 16.20
CA LEU A 49 -2.97 -5.63 15.99
C LEU A 49 -2.15 -6.87 16.34
N LYS A 50 -0.86 -6.92 15.96
CA LYS A 50 0.07 -7.99 16.35
C LYS A 50 0.18 -8.09 17.87
N GLN A 51 0.37 -6.97 18.56
CA GLN A 51 0.47 -6.95 20.02
C GLN A 51 -0.82 -7.43 20.69
N ARG A 52 -1.98 -6.97 20.20
CA ARG A 52 -3.29 -7.41 20.71
C ARG A 52 -3.54 -8.89 20.47
N PHE A 53 -3.07 -9.42 19.35
CA PHE A 53 -3.12 -10.85 19.06
C PHE A 53 -2.27 -11.65 20.06
N GLU A 54 -1.02 -11.26 20.27
CA GLU A 54 -0.13 -11.92 21.24
C GLU A 54 -0.72 -11.89 22.66
N ALA A 55 -1.27 -10.76 23.09
CA ALA A 55 -1.92 -10.62 24.40
C ALA A 55 -3.24 -11.41 24.55
N ALA A 56 -3.84 -11.84 23.45
CA ALA A 56 -5.10 -12.58 23.42
C ALA A 56 -4.94 -14.08 23.16
N ARG A 57 -3.72 -14.58 22.88
CA ARG A 57 -3.47 -15.98 22.45
C ARG A 57 -4.17 -17.04 23.30
N ASP A 58 -4.20 -16.85 24.62
CA ASP A 58 -4.75 -17.84 25.55
C ASP A 58 -6.23 -17.62 25.89
N SER A 59 -6.92 -16.74 25.17
CA SER A 59 -8.31 -16.37 25.47
C SER A 59 -9.15 -16.32 24.20
N ALA A 60 -9.92 -17.40 23.97
CA ALA A 60 -10.86 -17.49 22.84
C ALA A 60 -11.82 -16.29 22.75
N PRO A 61 -12.42 -15.77 23.85
CA PRO A 61 -13.27 -14.59 23.78
C PRO A 61 -12.52 -13.32 23.32
N ARG A 62 -11.27 -13.14 23.72
CA ARG A 62 -10.47 -11.97 23.30
C ARG A 62 -10.05 -12.09 21.83
N LEU A 63 -9.77 -13.30 21.35
CA LEU A 63 -9.49 -13.55 19.93
C LEU A 63 -10.72 -13.28 19.07
N GLU A 64 -11.91 -13.66 19.51
CA GLU A 64 -13.17 -13.37 18.81
C GLU A 64 -13.42 -11.86 18.71
N GLN A 65 -13.22 -11.13 19.82
CA GLN A 65 -13.31 -9.66 19.81
C GLN A 65 -12.28 -9.02 18.87
N LEU A 66 -11.05 -9.52 18.85
CA LEU A 66 -10.01 -9.04 17.95
C LEU A 66 -10.37 -9.32 16.48
N LEU A 67 -10.92 -10.50 16.18
CA LEU A 67 -11.37 -10.86 14.84
C LEU A 67 -12.47 -9.92 14.34
N ILE A 68 -13.48 -9.66 15.18
CA ILE A 68 -14.56 -8.70 14.87
C ILE A 68 -13.98 -7.30 14.64
N HIS A 69 -13.03 -6.89 15.48
CA HIS A 69 -12.38 -5.59 15.33
C HIS A 69 -11.63 -5.48 13.99
N ILE A 70 -10.80 -6.47 13.64
CA ILE A 70 -10.07 -6.52 12.37
C ILE A 70 -11.03 -6.46 11.18
N GLY A 71 -12.13 -7.22 11.22
CA GLY A 71 -13.15 -7.23 10.17
C GLY A 71 -13.85 -5.89 9.94
N ASN A 72 -13.81 -4.98 10.92
CA ASN A 72 -14.41 -3.64 10.82
C ASN A 72 -13.43 -2.55 10.39
N ILE A 73 -12.13 -2.87 10.23
CA ILE A 73 -11.12 -1.88 9.80
C ILE A 73 -11.37 -1.49 8.34
N LYS A 74 -11.57 -0.20 8.08
CA LYS A 74 -11.71 0.37 6.74
C LYS A 74 -10.43 1.11 6.37
N VAL A 75 -9.70 0.57 5.39
CA VAL A 75 -8.46 1.19 4.88
C VAL A 75 -8.79 1.99 3.63
N PHE A 76 -8.58 3.31 3.69
CA PHE A 76 -8.75 4.19 2.53
C PHE A 76 -7.40 4.62 1.96
N LYS A 77 -7.19 4.38 0.67
CA LYS A 77 -6.03 4.90 -0.07
C LYS A 77 -6.48 6.06 -0.95
N SER A 78 -6.19 7.28 -0.52
CA SER A 78 -6.37 8.47 -1.36
C SER A 78 -5.23 8.53 -2.37
N PHE A 79 -5.53 8.33 -3.66
CA PHE A 79 -4.59 8.66 -4.72
C PHE A 79 -4.73 10.16 -5.04
N MET A 80 -3.75 10.95 -4.61
CA MET A 80 -3.61 12.34 -5.03
C MET A 80 -2.56 12.38 -6.15
N PRO A 81 -2.94 12.50 -7.43
CA PRO A 81 -1.95 12.74 -8.48
C PRO A 81 -1.24 14.05 -8.14
N ARG A 82 0.10 14.05 -8.15
CA ARG A 82 0.85 15.30 -8.03
C ARG A 82 0.34 16.21 -9.15
N ARG A 83 -0.28 17.34 -8.76
CA ARG A 83 -0.59 18.42 -9.70
C ARG A 83 0.67 18.69 -10.52
N ILE A 84 0.52 18.65 -11.84
CA ILE A 84 1.53 19.12 -12.80
C ILE A 84 1.88 20.54 -12.36
N GLN A 85 3.06 20.74 -11.75
CA GLN A 85 3.63 22.07 -11.65
C GLN A 85 4.00 22.45 -13.09
N THR A 86 3.13 23.20 -13.75
CA THR A 86 3.49 23.86 -15.00
C THR A 86 4.72 24.72 -14.70
N ARG A 87 5.85 24.39 -15.33
CA ARG A 87 7.03 25.24 -15.37
C ARG A 87 6.65 26.57 -16.03
N THR A 88 6.24 27.54 -15.23
CA THR A 88 6.20 28.96 -15.59
C THR A 88 6.57 29.71 -14.32
N ASN A 89 7.86 29.70 -13.96
CA ASN A 89 8.48 30.57 -12.96
C ASN A 89 10.02 30.56 -13.09
N TYR A 90 10.55 30.45 -14.31
CA TYR A 90 12.00 30.58 -14.57
C TYR A 90 12.38 31.60 -15.66
N ASP A 91 11.43 32.37 -16.21
CA ASP A 91 11.69 33.39 -17.24
C ASP A 91 11.20 34.81 -16.87
N LEU A 92 11.10 35.15 -15.58
CA LEU A 92 10.81 36.53 -15.13
C LEU A 92 11.92 37.11 -14.23
N ALA A 93 13.13 36.58 -14.33
CA ALA A 93 14.32 37.12 -13.68
C ALA A 93 15.49 37.21 -14.68
N ALA A 94 15.26 37.90 -15.80
CA ALA A 94 16.28 38.45 -16.69
C ALA A 94 15.76 39.77 -17.27
#